data_AF-A0A7J6SJ82-F1
#
_entry.id   AF-A0A7J6SJ82-F1
#
_cell.length_a   1.000
_cell.length_b   1.000
_cell.length_c   1.000
_cell.angle_alpha   90.00
_cell.angle_beta   90.00
_cell.angle_gamma   90.00
#
_symmetry.space_group_name_H-M   'P 1'
#
loop_
_entity.id
_entity.type
_entity.pdbx_description
1 polymer ?
#
loop_
_entity_poly.entity_id
_entity_poly.type
_entity_poly.pdbx_seq_one_letter_code
_entity_poly.pdbx_strand_id
1 'polypeptide(L)'
;GLRLLQVPLLLMHGTDDDICPVSNSKMLFNVLTNQVNVSDVKLEDLNLELVIFPGQRHGFRGNAAWEANARQLDWIRKYMPVQPERAHVPIESGYPFG
;
A
#
# COMPACT_ATOMS: atom_id res chain seq x y z
N GLY A 1 17.98 -11.92 8.45
CA GLY A 1 16.66 -12.55 8.22
C GLY A 1 16.05 -12.00 6.95
N LEU A 2 15.27 -12.80 6.21
CA LEU A 2 14.52 -12.34 5.04
C LEU A 2 13.54 -11.24 5.48
N ARG A 3 13.71 -10.02 4.98
CA ARG A 3 12.76 -8.92 5.17
C ARG A 3 11.78 -8.98 3.99
N LEU A 4 10.63 -9.64 4.16
CA LEU A 4 9.73 -9.95 3.02
C LEU A 4 9.10 -8.70 2.40
N LEU A 5 8.98 -7.61 3.15
CA LEU A 5 8.42 -6.35 2.65
C LEU A 5 9.25 -5.17 3.15
N GLN A 6 9.66 -4.28 2.24
CA GLN A 6 10.36 -3.02 2.56
C GLN A 6 9.55 -1.78 2.16
N VAL A 7 8.33 -1.98 1.68
CA VAL A 7 7.44 -0.92 1.22
C VAL A 7 6.21 -0.84 2.12
N PRO A 8 5.66 0.36 2.38
CA PRO A 8 4.40 0.51 3.10
C PRO A 8 3.26 -0.26 2.42
N LEU A 9 2.45 -0.97 3.21
CA LEU A 9 1.36 -1.80 2.71
C LEU A 9 0.04 -1.49 3.41
N LEU A 10 -0.96 -1.12 2.61
CA LEU A 10 -2.35 -1.03 3.04
C LEU A 10 -3.12 -2.24 2.49
N LEU A 11 -3.67 -3.04 3.39
CA LEU A 11 -4.61 -4.11 3.07
C LEU A 11 -6.03 -3.62 3.38
N MET A 12 -6.94 -3.78 2.43
CA MET A 12 -8.37 -3.48 2.62
C MET A 12 -9.18 -4.69 2.17
N HIS A 13 -10.14 -5.12 2.98
CA HIS A 13 -10.86 -6.36 2.69
C HIS A 13 -12.30 -6.36 3.24
N GLY A 14 -13.25 -6.86 2.45
CA GLY A 14 -14.64 -7.05 2.88
C GLY A 14 -14.87 -8.39 3.60
N THR A 15 -15.71 -8.44 4.64
CA THR A 15 -15.92 -9.71 5.37
C THR A 15 -16.71 -10.76 4.58
N ASP A 16 -17.45 -10.33 3.55
CA ASP A 16 -18.37 -11.16 2.77
C ASP A 16 -17.84 -11.37 1.35
N ASP A 17 -16.52 -11.21 1.16
CA ASP A 17 -15.82 -11.54 -0.08
C ASP A 17 -15.77 -13.07 -0.26
N ASP A 18 -16.55 -13.57 -1.22
CA ASP A 18 -16.67 -14.96 -1.61
C ASP A 18 -15.71 -15.37 -2.74
N ILE A 19 -15.00 -14.40 -3.33
CA ILE A 19 -13.97 -14.62 -4.36
C ILE A 19 -12.60 -14.79 -3.71
N CYS A 20 -12.27 -13.89 -2.78
CA CYS A 20 -11.05 -13.94 -1.98
C CYS A 20 -11.44 -13.81 -0.52
N PRO A 21 -11.40 -14.87 0.29
CA PRO A 21 -11.82 -14.77 1.68
C PRO A 21 -10.94 -13.83 2.52
N VAL A 22 -11.56 -13.08 3.44
CA VAL A 22 -10.87 -12.14 4.37
C VAL A 22 -9.72 -12.78 5.17
N SER A 23 -9.75 -14.09 5.36
CA SER A 23 -8.68 -14.86 6.00
C SER A 23 -7.33 -14.70 5.29
N ASN A 24 -7.32 -14.48 3.97
CA ASN A 24 -6.10 -14.30 3.19
C ASN A 24 -5.36 -13.02 3.61
N SER A 25 -6.07 -11.89 3.72
CA SER A 25 -5.46 -10.64 4.20
C SER A 25 -5.08 -10.71 5.68
N LYS A 26 -5.89 -11.37 6.52
CA LYS A 26 -5.54 -11.59 7.94
C LYS A 26 -4.29 -12.44 8.10
N MET A 27 -4.16 -13.51 7.31
CA MET A 27 -2.96 -14.36 7.32
C MET A 27 -1.72 -13.56 6.92
N LEU A 28 -1.78 -12.81 5.81
CA LEU A 28 -0.64 -11.99 5.37
C LEU A 28 -0.26 -10.95 6.43
N PHE A 29 -1.24 -10.25 6.98
CA PHE A 29 -1.01 -9.28 8.06
C PHE A 29 -0.30 -9.95 9.25
N ASN A 30 -0.81 -11.08 9.74
CA ASN A 30 -0.23 -11.82 10.85
C ASN A 30 1.21 -12.30 10.56
N VAL A 31 1.48 -12.79 9.35
CA VAL A 31 2.82 -13.20 8.93
C VAL A 31 3.77 -12.00 9.00
N LEU A 32 3.39 -10.86 8.42
CA LEU A 32 4.23 -9.66 8.40
C LEU A 32 4.45 -9.08 9.80
N THR A 33 3.41 -9.04 10.65
CA THR A 33 3.55 -8.55 12.04
C THR A 33 4.40 -9.47 12.90
N ASN A 34 4.34 -10.78 12.69
CA ASN A 34 5.16 -11.73 13.44
C ASN A 34 6.65 -11.69 13.04
N GLN A 35 6.98 -11.18 11.84
CA GLN A 35 8.37 -10.99 11.41
C GLN A 35 9.11 -9.88 12.18
N VAL A 36 8.37 -8.97 12.80
CA VAL A 36 8.93 -7.97 13.72
C VAL A 36 9.62 -8.66 14.90
N ASN A 37 9.06 -9.75 15.41
CA ASN A 37 9.61 -10.44 16.58
C ASN A 37 10.95 -11.18 16.31
N VAL A 38 11.41 -11.24 15.05
CA VAL A 38 12.66 -11.91 14.64
C VAL A 38 13.69 -10.94 14.03
N SER A 39 13.45 -9.63 14.11
CA SER A 39 14.37 -8.60 13.61
C SER A 39 14.32 -7.35 14.51
N ASP A 40 15.35 -6.49 14.50
CA ASP A 40 15.38 -5.22 15.26
C ASP A 40 14.39 -4.16 14.73
N VAL A 41 13.40 -4.58 13.93
CA VAL A 41 12.38 -3.73 13.34
C VAL A 41 11.24 -3.63 14.33
N LYS A 42 10.72 -2.44 14.60
CA LYS A 42 9.51 -2.30 15.43
C LYS A 42 8.26 -2.41 14.56
N LEU A 43 7.14 -2.83 15.17
CA LEU A 43 5.84 -2.90 14.50
C LEU A 43 5.44 -1.55 13.88
N GLU A 44 5.76 -0.45 14.56
CA GLU A 44 5.53 0.92 14.10
C GLU A 44 6.33 1.28 12.83
N ASP A 45 7.45 0.61 12.57
CA ASP A 45 8.31 0.87 11.41
C ASP A 45 7.85 0.11 10.15
N LEU A 46 6.96 -0.88 10.29
CA LEU A 46 6.50 -1.70 9.15
C LEU A 46 5.63 -0.92 8.17
N ASN A 47 5.04 0.21 8.59
CA ASN A 47 4.06 0.95 7.80
C ASN A 47 3.03 0.00 7.16
N LEU A 48 2.39 -0.83 7.98
CA LEU A 48 1.46 -1.88 7.60
C LEU A 48 0.10 -1.62 8.24
N GLU A 49 -0.97 -1.59 7.44
CA GLU A 49 -2.34 -1.42 7.93
C GLU A 49 -3.27 -2.47 7.31
N LEU A 50 -4.22 -2.97 8.10
CA LEU A 50 -5.32 -3.83 7.66
C LEU A 50 -6.65 -3.20 8.04
N VAL A 51 -7.44 -2.84 7.03
CA VAL A 51 -8.79 -2.29 7.18
C VAL A 51 -9.80 -3.35 6.75
N ILE A 52 -10.74 -3.65 7.64
CA ILE A 52 -11.82 -4.61 7.38
C ILE A 52 -13.13 -3.85 7.22
N PHE A 53 -13.85 -4.13 6.13
CA PHE A 53 -15.16 -3.57 5.84
C PHE A 53 -16.27 -4.62 6.10
N PRO A 54 -17.01 -4.53 7.21
CA PRO A 54 -18.05 -5.49 7.53
C PRO A 54 -19.19 -5.50 6.49
N GLY A 55 -19.66 -6.70 6.15
CA GLY A 55 -20.75 -6.92 5.19
C GLY A 55 -20.40 -6.64 3.73
N GLN A 56 -19.16 -6.24 3.42
CA GLN A 56 -18.77 -5.93 2.05
C GLN A 56 -18.23 -7.15 1.33
N ARG A 57 -18.58 -7.25 0.04
CA ARG A 57 -18.07 -8.28 -0.90
C ARG A 57 -16.85 -7.76 -1.67
N HIS A 58 -16.28 -8.59 -2.54
CA HIS A 58 -15.03 -8.35 -3.27
C HIS A 58 -14.82 -6.95 -3.84
N GLY A 59 -15.85 -6.37 -4.45
CA GLY A 59 -15.70 -5.13 -5.21
C GLY A 59 -15.86 -3.82 -4.43
N PHE A 60 -16.28 -3.87 -3.16
CA PHE A 60 -16.85 -2.74 -2.40
C PHE A 60 -17.98 -1.98 -3.13
N ARG A 61 -19.01 -1.49 -2.43
CA ARG A 61 -20.08 -0.70 -3.07
C ARG A 61 -20.52 0.46 -2.18
N GLY A 62 -21.13 1.49 -2.79
CA GLY A 62 -21.66 2.66 -2.09
C GLY A 62 -20.60 3.35 -1.22
N ASN A 63 -20.97 3.65 0.03
CA ASN A 63 -20.11 4.35 0.98
C ASN A 63 -18.79 3.60 1.27
N ALA A 64 -18.81 2.26 1.27
CA ALA A 64 -17.59 1.48 1.50
C ALA A 64 -16.58 1.64 0.35
N ALA A 65 -17.05 1.72 -0.90
CA ALA A 65 -16.18 1.99 -2.04
C ALA A 65 -15.58 3.40 -1.97
N TRP A 66 -16.40 4.40 -1.58
CA TRP A 66 -15.90 5.76 -1.37
C TRP A 66 -14.84 5.82 -0.27
N GLU A 67 -15.09 5.18 0.88
CA GLU A 67 -14.15 5.14 2.00
C GLU A 67 -12.85 4.40 1.64
N ALA A 68 -12.94 3.25 0.96
CA ALA A 68 -11.77 2.51 0.50
C ALA A 68 -10.90 3.36 -0.44
N ASN A 69 -11.53 4.08 -1.38
CA ASN A 69 -10.82 5.00 -2.28
C ASN A 69 -10.16 6.15 -1.53
N ALA A 70 -10.84 6.74 -0.55
CA ALA A 70 -10.29 7.82 0.27
C ALA A 70 -9.05 7.35 1.05
N ARG A 71 -9.13 6.18 1.71
CA ARG A 71 -8.02 5.57 2.44
C ARG A 71 -6.84 5.24 1.53
N GLN A 72 -7.12 4.70 0.34
CA GLN A 72 -6.08 4.44 -0.65
C GLN A 72 -5.36 5.73 -1.06
N LEU A 73 -6.11 6.80 -1.34
CA LEU A 73 -5.52 8.08 -1.73
C LEU A 73 -4.67 8.69 -0.62
N ASP A 74 -5.14 8.65 0.62
CA ASP A 74 -4.38 9.14 1.78
C ASP A 74 -3.11 8.32 2.01
N TRP A 75 -3.17 7.00 1.82
CA TRP A 75 -2.00 6.12 1.90
C TRP A 75 -0.95 6.47 0.84
N ILE A 76 -1.39 6.65 -0.42
CA ILE A 76 -0.51 7.03 -1.53
C ILE A 76 0.14 8.39 -1.24
N ARG A 77 -0.63 9.39 -0.80
CA ARG A 77 -0.09 10.72 -0.46
C ARG A 77 0.94 10.66 0.65
N LYS A 78 0.72 9.81 1.66
CA LYS A 78 1.62 9.66 2.81
C LYS A 78 2.96 9.02 2.43
N TYR A 79 2.94 7.98 1.60
CA TYR A 79 4.12 7.13 1.37
C TYR A 79 4.73 7.22 -0.04
N MET A 80 4.01 7.80 -0.99
CA MET A 80 4.47 8.05 -2.36
C MET A 80 4.25 9.53 -2.72
N PRO A 81 4.92 10.47 -2.01
CA PRO A 81 4.80 11.88 -2.36
C PRO A 81 5.33 12.11 -3.77
N VAL A 82 4.54 12.80 -4.59
CA VAL A 82 5.00 13.26 -5.90
C VAL A 82 6.15 14.23 -5.65
N GLN A 83 7.36 13.87 -6.07
CA GLN A 83 8.44 14.84 -6.10
C GLN A 83 8.02 15.96 -7.07
N PRO A 84 8.23 17.23 -6.72
CA PRO A 84 8.05 18.29 -7.70
C PRO A 84 8.85 17.91 -8.95
N GLU A 85 8.23 18.06 -10.14
CA GLU A 85 8.90 17.74 -11.40
C GLU A 85 10.33 18.27 -11.35
N ARG A 86 11.32 17.40 -11.55
CA ARG A 86 12.67 17.89 -11.84
C ARG A 86 12.48 18.78 -13.05
N ALA A 87 12.79 20.07 -12.90
CA ALA A 87 12.71 21.04 -13.97
C ALA A 87 13.26 20.39 -15.23
N HIS A 88 12.43 20.33 -16.27
CA HIS A 88 12.80 19.76 -17.56
C HIS A 88 14.06 20.51 -18.02
N VAL A 89 15.25 19.95 -17.81
CA VAL A 89 16.48 20.54 -18.30
C VAL A 89 16.36 20.45 -19.81
N PRO A 90 16.26 21.57 -20.55
CA PRO A 90 16.29 21.52 -21.99
C PRO A 90 17.59 20.84 -22.36
N ILE A 91 17.52 19.75 -23.12
CA ILE A 91 18.72 19.20 -23.76
C ILE A 91 19.14 20.29 -24.74
N GLU A 92 20.18 21.06 -24.40
CA GLU A 92 20.83 21.90 -25.41
C GLU A 92 21.21 20.98 -26.56
N SER A 93 20.61 21.22 -27.72
CA SER A 93 20.92 20.52 -28.96
C SER A 93 22.32 20.94 -29.44
N GLY A 94 23.35 20.57 -28.70
CA GLY A 94 24.73 20.61 -29.13
C GLY A 94 25.03 19.34 -29.91
N TYR A 95 24.55 19.24 -31.15
CA TYR A 95 25.12 18.27 -32.08
C TYR A 95 26.49 18.77 -32.54
N PRO A 96 27.58 18.00 -32.36
CA PRO A 96 28.90 18.41 -32.78
C PRO A 96 29.20 17.78 -34.15
N PHE A 97 28.46 18.14 -35.20
CA PHE A 97 28.84 17.78 -36.57
C PHE A 97 28.33 18.82 -37.58
N GLY A 98 29.26 19.50 -38.25
CA GLY A 98 29.04 20.21 -39.52
C GLY A 98 29.13 21.72 -39.42
#